data_AF-A0A1F2QDN2-F1
#
_entry.id   AF-A0A1F2QDN2-F1
#
_cell.length_a   1.000
_cell.length_b   1.000
_cell.length_c   1.000
_cell.angle_alpha   90.00
_cell.angle_beta   90.00
_cell.angle_gamma   90.00
#
_symmetry.space_group_name_H-M   'P 1'
#
loop_
_entity.id
_entity.type
_entity.pdbx_description
1 polymer ?
#
loop_
_entity_poly.entity_id
_entity_poly.type
_entity_poly.pdbx_seq_one_letter_code
_entity_poly.pdbx_strand_id
1 'polypeptide(L)'
;MEYREGFTRCSECGVALVSAPPPSPGRPAQPGPEWVEVAGYTTVEEARLAQGLLLEQGIPAEVVDKHVVLNPFPQVDEAEVLLLVPPEHADRANEVLARAEAGEDELPEDSDAGPPDGEAR
;
A
#
# COMPACT_ATOMS: atom_id res chain seq x y z
N MET A 1 20.19 -28.94 -35.48
CA MET A 1 20.24 -27.70 -36.28
C MET A 1 21.46 -26.94 -35.80
N GLU A 2 22.58 -27.04 -36.51
CA GLU A 2 23.84 -26.39 -36.14
C GLU A 2 23.84 -24.95 -36.65
N TYR A 3 24.21 -24.01 -35.79
CA TYR A 3 24.42 -22.62 -36.18
C TYR A 3 25.69 -22.50 -37.03
N ARG A 4 25.58 -21.86 -38.19
CA ARG A 4 26.71 -21.47 -39.05
C ARG A 4 26.75 -19.95 -39.11
N GLU A 5 27.89 -19.34 -38.77
CA GLU A 5 28.08 -17.89 -38.89
C GLU A 5 27.87 -17.42 -40.34
N GLY A 6 27.26 -16.23 -40.51
CA GLY A 6 27.13 -15.55 -41.81
C GLY A 6 25.75 -15.61 -42.47
N PHE A 7 24.75 -16.26 -41.89
CA PHE A 7 23.40 -16.30 -42.46
C PHE A 7 22.61 -15.02 -42.16
N THR A 8 22.26 -14.27 -43.20
CA THR A 8 21.43 -13.05 -43.13
C THR A 8 19.98 -13.30 -43.53
N ARG A 9 19.62 -14.56 -43.81
CA ARG A 9 18.28 -14.98 -44.23
C ARG A 9 17.87 -16.31 -43.60
N CYS A 10 16.58 -16.47 -43.32
CA CYS A 10 15.98 -17.72 -42.86
C CYS A 10 15.99 -18.78 -43.98
N SER A 11 16.44 -19.99 -43.67
CA SER A 11 16.53 -21.10 -44.63
C SER A 11 15.18 -21.67 -45.07
N GLU A 12 14.12 -21.46 -44.29
CA GLU A 12 12.79 -22.02 -44.58
C GLU A 12 11.86 -21.05 -45.30
N CYS A 13 11.93 -19.75 -44.98
CA CYS A 13 11.03 -18.75 -45.53
C CYS A 13 11.72 -17.58 -46.27
N GLY A 14 13.06 -17.53 -46.27
CA GLY A 14 13.83 -16.53 -47.02
C GLY A 14 13.79 -15.10 -46.46
N VAL A 15 13.11 -14.87 -45.34
CA VAL A 15 13.02 -13.57 -44.65
C VAL A 15 14.39 -13.14 -44.13
N ALA A 16 14.68 -11.83 -44.23
CA ALA A 16 15.92 -11.25 -43.71
C ALA A 16 15.96 -11.34 -42.18
N LEU A 17 17.07 -11.84 -41.64
CA LEU A 17 17.28 -11.92 -40.19
C LEU A 17 17.78 -10.58 -39.68
N VAL A 18 17.23 -10.15 -38.54
CA VAL A 18 17.69 -8.94 -37.85
C VAL A 18 18.98 -9.23 -37.09
N SER A 19 19.93 -8.29 -37.12
CA SER A 19 21.22 -8.41 -36.43
C SER A 19 21.13 -8.16 -34.92
N ALA A 20 20.04 -7.56 -34.46
CA ALA A 20 19.72 -7.35 -33.07
C ALA A 20 18.20 -7.46 -32.87
N PRO A 21 17.74 -7.96 -31.70
CA PRO A 21 16.34 -7.86 -31.34
C PRO A 21 15.91 -6.38 -31.31
N PRO A 22 14.62 -6.08 -31.58
CA PRO A 22 14.11 -4.73 -31.40
C PRO A 22 14.39 -4.26 -29.97
N PRO A 23 14.62 -2.96 -29.75
CA PRO A 23 14.79 -2.43 -28.41
C PRO A 23 13.57 -2.87 -27.58
N SER A 24 13.84 -3.59 -26.48
CA SER A 24 12.78 -3.87 -25.52
C SER A 24 12.14 -2.54 -25.16
N PRO A 25 10.80 -2.38 -25.22
CA PRO A 25 10.19 -1.20 -24.64
C PRO A 25 10.69 -1.16 -23.21
N GLY A 26 11.54 -0.18 -22.90
CA GLY A 26 12.17 -0.09 -21.59
C GLY A 26 11.05 -0.24 -20.57
N ARG A 27 11.22 -1.16 -19.60
CA ARG A 27 10.29 -1.25 -18.46
C ARG A 27 10.03 0.19 -18.04
N PRO A 28 8.78 0.70 -18.08
CA PRO A 28 8.55 2.07 -17.68
C PRO A 28 9.09 2.21 -16.27
N ALA A 29 10.10 3.06 -16.11
CA ALA A 29 10.54 3.47 -14.79
C ALA A 29 9.40 4.30 -14.24
N GLN A 30 8.50 3.65 -13.52
CA GLN A 30 7.63 4.34 -12.60
C GLN A 30 8.00 3.82 -11.23
N PRO A 31 9.02 4.40 -10.56
CA PRO A 31 8.89 4.51 -9.13
C PRO A 31 7.66 5.40 -8.94
N GLY A 32 6.56 4.81 -8.49
CA GLY A 32 5.57 5.59 -7.76
C GLY A 32 6.25 6.28 -6.57
N PRO A 33 5.57 7.20 -5.88
CA PRO A 33 6.10 7.73 -4.63
C PRO A 33 6.56 6.56 -3.76
N GLU A 34 7.75 6.67 -3.18
CA GLU A 34 8.20 5.73 -2.16
C GLU A 34 7.17 5.77 -1.03
N TRP A 35 6.78 4.62 -0.49
CA TRP A 35 5.85 4.53 0.63
C TRP A 35 6.62 3.96 1.81
N VAL A 36 6.52 4.60 2.96
CA VAL A 36 7.21 4.20 4.19
C VAL A 36 6.20 3.68 5.20
N GLU A 37 6.61 2.65 5.93
CA GLU A 37 5.82 2.06 7.00
C GLU A 37 5.77 2.99 8.21
N VAL A 38 4.57 3.21 8.75
CA VAL A 38 4.34 4.00 9.97
C VAL A 38 3.72 3.18 11.09
N ALA A 39 3.04 2.07 10.76
CA ALA A 39 2.50 1.15 11.76
C ALA A 39 2.29 -0.25 11.18
N GLY A 40 2.36 -1.26 12.06
CA GLY A 40 2.01 -2.64 11.78
C GLY A 40 0.82 -3.08 12.62
N TYR A 41 -0.07 -3.89 12.03
CA TYR A 41 -1.30 -4.38 12.64
C TYR A 41 -1.41 -5.90 12.48
N THR A 42 -2.20 -6.50 13.37
CA THR A 42 -2.48 -7.94 13.35
C THR A 42 -3.67 -8.30 12.45
N THR A 43 -4.51 -7.31 12.14
CA THR A 43 -5.70 -7.48 11.31
C THR A 43 -5.85 -6.35 10.29
N VAL A 44 -6.53 -6.65 9.18
CA VAL A 44 -6.81 -5.64 8.14
C VAL A 44 -7.81 -4.60 8.65
N GLU A 45 -8.72 -4.99 9.51
CA GLU A 45 -9.73 -4.13 10.12
C GLU A 45 -9.10 -3.03 10.97
N GLU A 46 -8.15 -3.38 11.85
CA GLU A 46 -7.40 -2.40 12.66
C GLU A 46 -6.61 -1.43 11.78
N ALA A 47 -5.91 -1.95 10.77
CA ALA A 47 -5.16 -1.12 9.82
C ALA A 47 -6.06 -0.15 9.06
N ARG A 48 -7.28 -0.55 8.72
CA ARG A 48 -8.27 0.31 8.03
C ARG A 48 -8.84 1.40 8.92
N LEU A 49 -9.01 1.13 10.22
CA LEU A 49 -9.41 2.17 11.17
C LEU A 49 -8.35 3.27 11.25
N ALA A 50 -7.09 2.89 11.39
CA ALA A 50 -5.96 3.82 11.40
C ALA A 50 -5.78 4.54 10.04
N GLN A 51 -5.98 3.83 8.92
CA GLN A 51 -6.02 4.44 7.59
C GLN A 51 -7.10 5.52 7.51
N GLY A 52 -8.31 5.24 7.99
CA GLY A 52 -9.41 6.20 8.01
C GLY A 52 -9.05 7.48 8.75
N LEU A 53 -8.45 7.34 9.94
CA LEU A 53 -7.96 8.48 10.73
C LEU A 53 -6.94 9.33 9.96
N LEU A 54 -5.94 8.71 9.33
CA LEU A 54 -4.94 9.43 8.54
C LEU A 54 -5.57 10.15 7.33
N LEU A 55 -6.49 9.48 6.63
CA LEU A 55 -7.19 10.05 5.48
C LEU A 55 -8.05 11.27 5.88
N GLU A 56 -8.73 11.23 7.02
CA GLU A 56 -9.50 12.38 7.55
C GLU A 56 -8.61 13.58 7.84
N GLN A 57 -7.36 13.35 8.26
CA GLN A 57 -6.35 14.39 8.47
C GLN A 57 -5.67 14.87 7.17
N GLY A 58 -6.10 14.34 6.01
CA GLY A 58 -5.55 14.66 4.70
C GLY A 58 -4.18 14.03 4.45
N ILE A 59 -3.87 12.93 5.13
CA ILE A 59 -2.63 12.17 4.95
C ILE A 59 -2.94 10.96 4.06
N PRO A 60 -2.36 10.84 2.85
CA PRO A 60 -2.50 9.66 2.03
C PRO A 60 -1.93 8.44 2.77
N ALA A 61 -2.71 7.37 2.86
CA ALA A 61 -2.29 6.15 3.54
C ALA A 61 -2.77 4.90 2.81
N GLU A 62 -1.93 3.87 2.73
CA GLU A 62 -2.19 2.60 2.04
C GLU A 62 -2.02 1.43 3.01
N VAL A 63 -2.95 0.48 2.98
CA VAL A 63 -2.88 -0.75 3.77
C VAL A 63 -2.34 -1.88 2.90
N VAL A 64 -1.22 -2.48 3.31
CA VAL A 64 -0.57 -3.59 2.61
C VAL A 64 -0.62 -4.84 3.47
N ASP A 65 -1.36 -5.83 3.00
CA ASP A 65 -1.38 -7.17 3.57
C ASP A 65 -0.22 -8.00 3.00
N LYS A 66 0.71 -8.40 3.88
CA LYS A 66 1.91 -9.18 3.57
C LYS A 66 1.74 -10.67 3.83
N HIS A 67 0.53 -11.20 4.06
CA HIS A 67 0.34 -12.64 4.29
C HIS A 67 1.00 -13.50 3.19
N VAL A 68 2.12 -14.14 3.52
CA VAL A 68 2.80 -15.10 2.66
C VAL A 68 2.54 -16.51 3.22
N VAL A 69 1.58 -17.21 2.63
CA VAL A 69 1.34 -18.62 2.95
C VAL A 69 2.38 -19.48 2.22
N LEU A 70 3.49 -19.80 2.89
CA LEU A 70 4.44 -20.81 2.43
C LEU A 70 4.05 -22.19 2.95
N ASN A 71 3.46 -23.03 2.11
CA ASN A 71 3.22 -24.43 2.47
C ASN A 71 4.55 -25.23 2.41
N PRO A 72 4.82 -26.14 3.37
CA PRO A 72 3.98 -26.58 4.49
C PRO A 72 4.28 -25.89 5.85
N PHE A 73 5.07 -24.82 5.87
CA PHE A 73 5.49 -24.12 7.09
C PHE A 73 4.97 -22.68 7.10
N PRO A 74 3.80 -22.41 7.67
CA PRO A 74 3.34 -21.03 7.82
C PRO A 74 4.38 -20.27 8.67
N GLN A 75 5.07 -19.31 8.07
CA GLN A 75 5.80 -18.31 8.82
C GLN A 75 4.78 -17.25 9.23
N VAL A 76 4.60 -17.09 10.54
CA VAL A 76 3.79 -16.01 11.11
C VAL A 76 4.79 -14.88 11.37
N ASP A 77 4.77 -13.83 10.56
CA ASP A 77 5.52 -12.60 10.87
C ASP A 77 4.68 -11.76 11.85
N GLU A 78 5.33 -11.03 12.77
CA GLU A 78 4.66 -10.31 13.86
C GLU A 78 3.80 -9.11 13.39
N ALA A 79 3.92 -8.69 12.13
CA ALA A 79 3.08 -7.65 11.51
C ALA A 79 2.71 -8.06 10.07
N GLU A 80 1.57 -8.73 9.93
CA GLU A 80 1.09 -9.24 8.64
C GLU A 80 0.40 -8.14 7.82
N VAL A 81 -0.01 -7.04 8.46
CA VAL A 81 -0.66 -5.91 7.80
C VAL A 81 0.08 -4.60 8.11
N LEU A 82 0.55 -3.90 7.08
CA LEU A 82 1.28 -2.65 7.22
C LEU A 82 0.44 -1.46 6.78
N LEU A 83 0.58 -0.35 7.51
CA LEU A 83 0.08 0.95 7.11
C LEU A 83 1.24 1.80 6.60
N LEU A 84 1.14 2.25 5.36
CA LEU A 84 2.18 3.00 4.68
C LEU A 84 1.69 4.41 4.35
N VAL A 85 2.61 5.39 4.33
CA VAL A 85 2.36 6.77 3.89
C VAL A 85 3.50 7.28 3.00
N PRO A 86 3.31 8.38 2.23
CA PRO A 86 4.42 9.06 1.58
C PRO A 86 5.42 9.61 2.63
N PRO A 87 6.75 9.55 2.37
CA PRO A 87 7.79 9.98 3.30
C PRO A 87 7.58 11.39 3.86
N GLU A 88 7.06 12.31 3.04
CA GLU A 88 6.77 13.68 3.45
C GLU A 88 5.70 13.80 4.55
N HIS A 89 4.92 12.74 4.78
CA HIS A 89 3.86 12.68 5.79
C HIS A 89 4.20 11.78 6.97
N ALA A 90 5.35 11.09 6.98
CA ALA A 90 5.68 10.08 7.99
C ALA A 90 5.64 10.61 9.43
N ASP A 91 6.31 11.73 9.70
CA ASP A 91 6.35 12.32 11.05
C ASP A 91 4.95 12.72 11.53
N ARG A 92 4.18 13.38 10.66
CA ARG A 92 2.81 13.81 10.96
C ARG A 92 1.87 12.61 11.17
N ALA A 93 2.05 11.54 10.39
CA ALA A 93 1.26 10.32 10.54
C ALA A 93 1.53 9.65 11.90
N ASN A 94 2.81 9.55 12.29
CA ASN A 94 3.21 9.01 13.59
C ASN A 94 2.62 9.83 14.75
N GLU A 95 2.60 11.16 14.66
CA GLU A 95 1.99 12.03 15.67
C GLU A 95 0.48 11.79 15.79
N VAL A 96 -0.23 11.68 14.68
CA VAL A 96 -1.68 11.42 14.66
C VAL A 96 -1.99 10.05 15.29
N LEU A 97 -1.24 9.01 14.90
CA LEU A 97 -1.42 7.67 15.45
C LEU A 97 -1.12 7.61 16.94
N ALA A 98 -0.05 8.26 17.40
CA ALA A 98 0.30 8.32 18.82
C ALA A 98 -0.77 9.03 19.67
N ARG A 99 -1.37 10.11 19.16
CA ARG A 99 -2.47 10.82 19.85
C ARG A 99 -3.73 9.96 19.95
N ALA A 100 -4.05 9.22 18.89
CA ALA A 100 -5.18 8.30 18.90
C ALA A 100 -4.98 7.14 19.88
N GLU A 101 -3.76 6.57 19.96
CA GLU A 101 -3.41 5.55 20.95
C GLU A 101 -3.47 6.09 22.39
N ALA A 102 -3.15 7.35 22.60
CA ALA A 102 -3.24 8.03 23.89
C ALA A 102 -4.69 8.39 24.30
N GLY A 103 -5.68 8.15 23.43
CA GLY A 103 -7.09 8.48 23.68
C GLY A 103 -7.41 9.97 23.60
N GLU A 104 -6.52 10.79 23.02
CA GLU A 104 -6.69 12.25 22.97
C GLU A 104 -7.75 12.72 21.98
N ASP A 105 -8.24 11.82 21.11
CA ASP A 105 -9.30 12.08 20.14
C ASP A 105 -10.67 11.56 20.59
N GLU A 106 -10.83 11.14 21.86
CA GLU A 106 -12.15 10.82 22.43
C GLU A 106 -13.04 12.08 22.42
N LEU A 107 -14.16 12.00 21.67
CA LEU A 107 -15.22 12.98 21.74
C LEU A 107 -15.73 13.05 23.18
N PRO A 108 -15.98 14.25 23.74
CA PRO A 108 -16.53 14.35 25.09
C PRO A 108 -17.85 13.56 25.16
N GLU A 109 -17.86 12.53 25.99
CA GLU A 109 -19.04 11.73 26.34
C GLU A 109 -19.99 12.57 27.20
N ASP A 110 -20.58 13.63 26.64
CA ASP A 110 -21.76 14.33 27.18
C ASP A 110 -22.20 15.45 26.21
N SER A 111 -22.52 15.09 24.97
CA SER A 111 -23.45 15.90 24.18
C SER A 111 -24.83 15.27 24.17
N ASP A 112 -25.33 14.90 25.36
CA ASP A 112 -26.76 14.84 25.60
C ASP A 112 -27.32 16.27 25.55
N ALA A 113 -27.68 16.72 24.36
CA ALA A 113 -28.39 17.96 24.13
C ALA A 113 -29.64 17.71 23.28
N GLY A 114 -30.45 16.73 23.69
CA GLY A 114 -31.88 16.76 23.43
C GLY A 114 -32.56 17.51 24.58
N PRO A 115 -33.20 18.68 24.36
CA PRO A 115 -33.83 19.41 25.46
C PRO A 115 -34.92 18.53 26.11
N PRO A 116 -35.03 18.53 27.46
CA PRO A 116 -36.09 17.81 28.15
C PRO A 116 -37.45 18.41 27.79
N ASP A 117 -38.43 17.52 27.60
CA ASP A 117 -39.83 17.83 27.34
C ASP A 117 -40.34 19.01 28.18
N GLY A 118 -40.63 20.12 27.50
CA GLY A 118 -41.31 21.28 28.05
C GLY A 118 -42.81 21.16 27.88
N GLU A 119 -43.45 20.47 28.80
CA GLU A 119 -44.90 20.47 29.00
C GLU A 119 -45.36 21.87 29.44
N ALA A 120 -46.23 22.54 28.65
CA ALA A 120 -47.32 23.43 29.10
C ALA A 120 -47.90 24.29 27.97
N ARG A 121 -49.04 23.87 27.41
CA ARG A 121 -50.34 24.60 27.48
C ARG A 121 -51.41 23.98 26.59
#